data_AF-A0A929SIC8-F1
#
_entry.id   AF-A0A929SIC8-F1
#
_cell.length_a   1.000
_cell.length_b   1.000
_cell.length_c   1.000
_cell.angle_alpha   90.00
_cell.angle_beta   90.00
_cell.angle_gamma   90.00
#
_symmetry.space_group_name_H-M   'P 1'
#
loop_
_entity.id
_entity.type
_entity.pdbx_description
1 polymer ?
#
loop_
_entity_poly.entity_id
_entity_poly.type
_entity_poly.pdbx_seq_one_letter_code
_entity_poly.pdbx_strand_id
1 'polypeptide(L)'
;MFNPAKGSVRGAFWTKPFIVLVLLLLLLIPLTFIDNITYSRSDTKMRAEESILNPVGGELQIQGLAIVVPYAEIIEAIDKSNNELVKRRVEKNFIIVPKNYSLVAQIDPAYLKRGIFRVPIYNGDFALKADFEAINYAELGVDPSKLNFDETVLVLGVGDQKSFTAFPNLNLNGTELKQYHGNTEAKIFDRSLIYKLPASALSSDFSINGTLKIQGGKALHLAPIAQNSRFEISSTWPSPSFGGGFIAKSREVSANGFKASWEVTGLAAGITPAWLADQDAQIVMASRRSYDDRNDAVSIGFIEPVNNYSLIKRCTDYALLFLAVPFLAIFLCEVYTHERIHPIQYLLIGL
;
A
#
# COMPACT_ATOMS: atom_id res chain seq x y z
N MET A 1 80.38 26.88 -29.52
CA MET A 1 79.74 26.07 -30.59
C MET A 1 78.91 25.00 -29.89
N PHE A 2 77.59 25.25 -29.71
CA PHE A 2 76.46 24.55 -30.37
C PHE A 2 76.46 23.03 -30.11
N ASN A 3 75.45 22.33 -29.58
CA ASN A 3 74.04 22.56 -29.24
C ASN A 3 73.59 21.35 -28.33
N PRO A 4 72.53 21.44 -27.51
CA PRO A 4 72.11 20.44 -26.54
C PRO A 4 71.07 19.45 -27.11
N ALA A 5 71.07 18.21 -26.64
CA ALA A 5 69.95 17.28 -26.86
C ALA A 5 68.99 17.32 -25.66
N LYS A 6 68.06 18.28 -25.71
CA LYS A 6 66.73 18.13 -25.12
C LYS A 6 66.01 16.99 -25.85
N GLY A 7 65.42 16.04 -25.14
CA GLY A 7 64.42 15.16 -25.77
C GLY A 7 64.01 13.95 -24.96
N SER A 8 62.74 13.96 -24.51
CA SER A 8 61.95 12.81 -24.05
C SER A 8 62.42 12.21 -22.72
N VAL A 9 61.69 12.31 -21.60
CA VAL A 9 60.36 11.71 -21.40
C VAL A 9 59.59 12.58 -20.40
N ARG A 10 58.81 13.55 -20.89
CA ARG A 10 57.79 14.25 -20.08
C ARG A 10 56.35 13.83 -20.46
N GLY A 11 56.21 12.83 -21.35
CA GLY A 11 54.91 12.30 -21.80
C GLY A 11 54.42 11.04 -21.07
N ALA A 12 55.24 10.40 -20.22
CA ALA A 12 54.92 9.09 -19.64
C ALA A 12 54.19 9.14 -18.28
N PHE A 13 53.96 10.32 -17.70
CA PHE A 13 53.22 10.43 -16.44
C PHE A 13 51.73 10.16 -16.61
N TRP A 14 51.17 10.49 -17.78
CA TRP A 14 49.73 10.38 -18.08
C TRP A 14 49.32 9.03 -18.67
N THR A 15 50.25 8.24 -19.22
CA THR A 15 49.91 6.99 -19.93
C THR A 15 49.42 5.90 -18.98
N LYS A 16 50.00 5.77 -17.79
CA LYS A 16 49.60 4.78 -16.79
C LYS A 16 48.24 5.04 -16.13
N PRO A 17 47.93 6.24 -15.60
CA PRO A 17 46.60 6.51 -15.08
C PRO A 17 45.53 6.37 -16.17
N PHE A 18 45.87 6.67 -17.43
CA PHE A 18 45.00 6.39 -18.56
C PHE A 18 44.76 4.88 -18.77
N ILE A 19 45.79 4.04 -18.68
CA ILE A 19 45.64 2.57 -18.76
C ILE A 19 44.78 2.03 -17.61
N VAL A 20 44.98 2.50 -16.38
CA VAL A 20 44.16 2.11 -15.22
C VAL A 20 42.71 2.54 -15.42
N LEU A 21 42.46 3.75 -15.92
CA LEU A 21 41.12 4.23 -16.26
C LEU A 21 40.47 3.35 -17.33
N VAL A 22 41.18 3.04 -18.41
CA VAL A 22 40.68 2.18 -19.50
C VAL A 22 40.37 0.78 -18.97
N LEU A 23 41.23 0.22 -18.12
CA LEU A 23 41.03 -1.10 -17.52
C LEU A 23 39.82 -1.11 -16.57
N LEU A 24 39.67 -0.06 -15.75
CA LEU A 24 38.50 0.11 -14.89
C LEU A 24 37.22 0.20 -15.73
N LEU A 25 37.22 1.00 -16.80
CA LEU A 25 36.09 1.08 -17.74
C LEU A 25 35.78 -0.26 -18.41
N LEU A 26 36.80 -1.05 -18.74
CA LEU A 26 36.63 -2.39 -19.33
C LEU A 26 35.98 -3.34 -18.32
N LEU A 27 36.40 -3.31 -17.06
CA LEU A 27 35.84 -4.13 -15.98
C LEU A 27 34.43 -3.70 -15.54
N LEU A 28 33.99 -2.48 -15.88
CA LEU A 28 32.58 -2.10 -15.73
C LEU A 28 31.66 -2.86 -16.69
N ILE A 29 32.15 -3.31 -17.84
CA ILE A 29 31.30 -4.01 -18.82
C ILE A 29 30.72 -5.31 -18.22
N PRO A 30 31.52 -6.26 -17.68
CA PRO A 30 30.98 -7.43 -16.99
C PRO A 30 30.06 -7.08 -15.83
N LEU A 31 30.37 -6.02 -15.07
CA LEU A 31 29.54 -5.60 -13.95
C LEU A 31 28.11 -5.21 -14.40
N THR A 32 28.01 -4.45 -15.50
CA THR A 32 26.70 -4.10 -16.08
C THR A 32 25.92 -5.33 -16.55
N PHE A 33 26.60 -6.40 -17.02
CA PHE A 33 25.94 -7.66 -17.35
C PHE A 33 25.38 -8.38 -16.11
N ILE A 34 26.11 -8.36 -14.99
CA ILE A 34 25.64 -8.94 -13.72
C ILE A 34 24.42 -8.16 -13.20
N ASP A 35 24.46 -6.84 -13.26
CA ASP A 35 23.32 -5.98 -12.91
C ASP A 35 22.10 -6.28 -13.78
N ASN A 36 22.28 -6.36 -15.10
CA ASN A 36 21.19 -6.66 -16.03
C ASN A 36 20.56 -8.04 -15.79
N ILE A 37 21.38 -9.08 -15.53
CA ILE A 37 20.87 -10.41 -15.20
C ILE A 37 20.12 -10.40 -13.87
N THR A 38 20.68 -9.73 -12.86
CA THR A 38 20.05 -9.63 -11.53
C THR A 38 18.72 -8.90 -11.63
N TYR A 39 18.66 -7.80 -12.38
CA TYR A 39 17.45 -7.06 -12.66
C TYR A 39 16.43 -7.91 -13.40
N SER A 40 16.82 -8.58 -14.49
CA SER A 40 15.94 -9.47 -15.26
C SER A 40 15.36 -10.61 -14.41
N ARG A 41 16.17 -11.20 -13.52
CA ARG A 41 15.71 -12.23 -12.58
C ARG A 41 14.74 -11.66 -11.55
N SER A 42 15.01 -10.47 -11.02
CA SER A 42 14.11 -9.79 -10.09
C SER A 42 12.77 -9.43 -10.75
N ASP A 43 12.79 -8.95 -12.00
CA ASP A 43 11.59 -8.66 -12.78
C ASP A 43 10.79 -9.93 -13.05
N THR A 44 11.46 -11.01 -13.46
CA THR A 44 10.82 -12.32 -13.67
C THR A 44 10.15 -12.83 -12.40
N LYS A 45 10.83 -12.69 -11.24
CA LYS A 45 10.25 -13.00 -9.94
C LYS A 45 9.00 -12.16 -9.69
N MET A 46 9.10 -10.83 -9.81
CA MET A 46 7.99 -9.91 -9.58
C MET A 46 6.78 -10.25 -10.44
N ARG A 47 6.97 -10.48 -11.75
CA ARG A 47 5.89 -10.89 -12.66
C ARG A 47 5.28 -12.24 -12.28
N ALA A 48 6.10 -13.21 -11.87
CA ALA A 48 5.60 -14.50 -11.42
C ALA A 48 4.75 -14.36 -10.15
N GLU A 49 5.21 -13.57 -9.17
CA GLU A 49 4.47 -13.28 -7.96
C GLU A 49 3.16 -12.54 -8.26
N GLU A 50 3.20 -11.51 -9.08
CA GLU A 50 2.02 -10.74 -9.51
C GLU A 50 1.01 -11.64 -10.23
N SER A 51 1.47 -12.57 -11.07
CA SER A 51 0.59 -13.53 -11.75
C SER A 51 -0.11 -14.52 -10.80
N ILE A 52 0.44 -14.72 -9.60
CA ILE A 52 -0.17 -15.52 -8.53
C ILE A 52 -1.11 -14.65 -7.69
N LEU A 53 -0.73 -13.40 -7.44
CA LEU A 53 -1.46 -12.45 -6.60
C LEU A 53 -2.70 -11.87 -7.28
N ASN A 54 -2.63 -11.55 -8.57
CA ASN A 54 -3.73 -10.94 -9.32
C ASN A 54 -5.04 -11.76 -9.30
N PRO A 55 -5.02 -13.10 -9.40
CA PRO A 55 -6.22 -13.92 -9.25
C PRO A 55 -6.81 -13.94 -7.82
N VAL A 56 -5.97 -13.82 -6.78
CA VAL A 56 -6.41 -13.86 -5.39
C VAL A 56 -6.73 -12.46 -4.82
N GLY A 57 -6.74 -11.42 -5.65
CA GLY A 57 -7.06 -10.05 -5.23
C GLY A 57 -5.87 -9.23 -4.69
N GLY A 58 -4.64 -9.74 -4.80
CA GLY A 58 -3.45 -9.02 -4.38
C GLY A 58 -3.27 -8.97 -2.86
N GLU A 59 -2.75 -7.85 -2.37
CA GLU A 59 -2.72 -7.56 -0.95
C GLU A 59 -4.10 -7.10 -0.50
N LEU A 60 -4.66 -7.76 0.51
CA LEU A 60 -6.03 -7.49 0.94
C LEU A 60 -6.12 -6.15 1.65
N GLN A 61 -7.04 -5.31 1.21
CA GLN A 61 -7.41 -4.08 1.90
C GLN A 61 -8.89 -4.11 2.23
N ILE A 62 -9.22 -3.97 3.52
CA ILE A 62 -10.59 -3.75 3.99
C ILE A 62 -10.64 -2.33 4.51
N GLN A 63 -11.33 -1.46 3.78
CA GLN A 63 -11.39 -0.03 4.10
C GLN A 63 -12.50 0.29 5.10
N GLY A 64 -13.42 -0.66 5.34
CA GLY A 64 -14.45 -0.62 6.37
C GLY A 64 -15.84 -0.23 5.86
N LEU A 65 -16.72 0.20 6.77
CA LEU A 65 -18.12 0.49 6.48
C LEU A 65 -18.42 1.98 6.61
N ALA A 66 -19.26 2.50 5.72
CA ALA A 66 -19.82 3.84 5.82
C ALA A 66 -21.25 3.86 5.27
N ILE A 67 -22.06 4.79 5.74
CA ILE A 67 -23.40 5.07 5.22
C ILE A 67 -23.32 6.30 4.35
N VAL A 68 -24.01 6.26 3.21
CA VAL A 68 -24.18 7.39 2.31
C VAL A 68 -25.67 7.74 2.27
N VAL A 69 -25.97 8.99 2.63
CA VAL A 69 -27.30 9.58 2.49
C VAL A 69 -27.21 10.70 1.44
N PRO A 70 -27.87 10.57 0.28
CA PRO A 70 -27.88 11.64 -0.71
C PRO A 70 -28.52 12.92 -0.13
N TYR A 71 -27.94 14.07 -0.46
CA TYR A 71 -28.33 15.39 0.04
C TYR A 71 -28.39 16.39 -1.11
N ALA A 72 -29.56 16.99 -1.35
CA ALA A 72 -29.74 17.98 -2.41
C ALA A 72 -29.78 19.40 -1.85
N GLU A 73 -28.95 20.28 -2.39
CA GLU A 73 -28.94 21.69 -2.02
C GLU A 73 -29.22 22.59 -3.22
N ILE A 74 -30.04 23.63 -3.02
CA ILE A 74 -30.22 24.68 -4.03
C ILE A 74 -29.26 25.81 -3.68
N ILE A 75 -28.26 26.01 -4.53
CA ILE A 75 -27.32 27.13 -4.43
C ILE A 75 -27.66 28.20 -5.47
N GLU A 76 -27.39 29.46 -5.13
CA GLU A 76 -27.45 30.55 -6.10
C GLU A 76 -26.09 30.62 -6.81
N ALA A 77 -26.10 30.42 -8.14
CA ALA A 77 -24.91 30.48 -8.96
C ALA A 77 -25.09 31.55 -10.05
N ILE A 78 -24.06 32.33 -10.30
CA ILE A 78 -24.08 33.32 -11.38
C ILE A 78 -23.88 32.59 -12.70
N ASP A 79 -24.81 32.75 -13.64
CA ASP A 79 -24.65 32.24 -15.00
C ASP A 79 -23.56 33.03 -15.72
N LYS A 80 -22.53 32.33 -16.21
CA LYS A 80 -21.39 32.96 -16.89
C LYS A 80 -21.78 33.58 -18.24
N SER A 81 -22.91 33.20 -18.83
CA SER A 81 -23.35 33.70 -20.14
C SER A 81 -24.07 35.05 -20.08
N ASN A 82 -24.74 35.34 -18.97
CA ASN A 82 -25.71 36.44 -18.84
C ASN A 82 -25.62 37.16 -17.50
N ASN A 83 -24.72 36.74 -16.61
CA ASN A 83 -24.42 37.36 -15.31
C ASN A 83 -25.65 37.48 -14.37
N GLU A 84 -26.63 36.59 -14.54
CA GLU A 84 -27.83 36.50 -13.71
C GLU A 84 -27.66 35.46 -12.60
N LEU A 85 -28.30 35.70 -11.45
CA LEU A 85 -28.39 34.73 -10.36
C LEU A 85 -29.37 33.63 -10.75
N VAL A 86 -28.85 32.42 -10.99
CA VAL A 86 -29.65 31.23 -11.29
C VAL A 86 -29.61 30.28 -10.10
N LYS A 87 -30.78 29.79 -9.69
CA LYS A 87 -30.87 28.72 -8.70
C LYS A 87 -30.47 27.40 -9.34
N ARG A 88 -29.37 26.81 -8.87
CA ARG A 88 -28.86 25.51 -9.30
C ARG A 88 -29.04 24.49 -8.19
N ARG A 89 -29.67 23.36 -8.51
CA ARG A 89 -29.69 22.18 -7.63
C ARG A 89 -28.34 21.46 -7.75
N VAL A 90 -27.67 21.25 -6.63
CA VAL A 90 -26.42 20.51 -6.51
C VAL A 90 -26.68 19.31 -5.61
N GLU A 91 -26.37 18.13 -6.13
CA GLU A 91 -26.42 16.89 -5.38
C GLU A 91 -25.09 16.72 -4.63
N LYS A 92 -25.17 16.40 -3.34
CA LYS A 92 -24.05 16.11 -2.45
C LYS A 92 -24.37 14.81 -1.71
N ASN A 93 -23.41 14.33 -0.93
CA ASN A 93 -23.58 13.11 -0.16
C ASN A 93 -23.22 13.35 1.29
N PHE A 94 -24.10 13.00 2.21
CA PHE A 94 -23.80 13.00 3.63
C PHE A 94 -23.29 11.63 4.04
N ILE A 95 -22.09 11.59 4.63
CA ILE A 95 -21.39 10.36 4.96
C ILE A 95 -21.39 10.18 6.47
N ILE A 96 -21.75 8.99 6.94
CA ILE A 96 -21.71 8.62 8.35
C ILE A 96 -20.86 7.36 8.54
N VAL A 97 -19.98 7.36 9.53
CA VAL A 97 -19.16 6.20 9.90
C VAL A 97 -19.68 5.56 11.20
N PRO A 98 -19.36 4.28 11.46
CA PRO A 98 -19.73 3.63 12.71
C PRO A 98 -19.17 4.35 13.95
N LYS A 99 -19.90 4.29 15.05
CA LYS A 99 -19.33 4.60 16.38
C LYS A 99 -18.34 3.52 16.79
N ASN A 100 -18.74 2.26 16.68
CA ASN A 100 -17.87 1.12 16.95
C ASN A 100 -17.76 0.25 15.72
N TYR A 101 -16.54 -0.16 15.37
CA TYR A 101 -16.28 -1.13 14.32
C TYR A 101 -15.36 -2.21 14.87
N SER A 102 -15.82 -3.45 14.85
CA SER A 102 -15.06 -4.61 15.25
C SER A 102 -14.91 -5.57 14.08
N LEU A 103 -13.69 -6.04 13.85
CA LEU A 103 -13.42 -7.09 12.87
C LEU A 103 -12.51 -8.14 13.50
N VAL A 104 -13.02 -9.36 13.54
CA VAL A 104 -12.34 -10.55 14.08
C VAL A 104 -12.04 -11.46 12.90
N ALA A 105 -10.79 -11.87 12.73
CA ALA A 105 -10.39 -12.74 11.64
C ALA A 105 -9.56 -13.93 12.11
N GLN A 106 -9.87 -15.07 11.51
CA GLN A 106 -8.99 -16.23 11.50
C GLN A 106 -8.45 -16.40 10.08
N ILE A 107 -7.12 -16.38 9.96
CA ILE A 107 -6.42 -16.40 8.68
C ILE A 107 -5.59 -17.67 8.59
N ASP A 108 -5.82 -18.44 7.53
CA ASP A 108 -5.14 -19.68 7.20
C ASP A 108 -4.21 -19.46 6.00
N PRO A 109 -2.90 -19.29 6.25
CA PRO A 109 -1.92 -19.07 5.19
C PRO A 109 -1.60 -20.35 4.44
N ALA A 110 -1.31 -20.20 3.16
CA ALA A 110 -0.83 -21.24 2.28
C ALA A 110 0.22 -20.65 1.32
N TYR A 111 0.87 -21.52 0.56
CA TYR A 111 1.78 -21.09 -0.50
C TYR A 111 1.20 -21.47 -1.86
N LEU A 112 1.17 -20.50 -2.77
CA LEU A 112 1.06 -20.78 -4.19
C LEU A 112 2.43 -20.68 -4.84
N LYS A 113 2.63 -21.44 -5.92
CA LYS A 113 3.89 -21.49 -6.65
C LYS A 113 3.69 -21.31 -8.14
N ARG A 114 4.67 -20.67 -8.78
CA ARG A 114 4.80 -20.60 -10.24
C ARG A 114 6.26 -20.78 -10.62
N GLY A 115 6.56 -21.92 -11.25
CA GLY A 115 7.94 -22.36 -11.46
C GLY A 115 8.65 -22.55 -10.12
N ILE A 116 9.75 -21.84 -9.93
CA ILE A 116 10.56 -21.85 -8.69
C ILE A 116 10.12 -20.80 -7.67
N PHE A 117 9.22 -19.88 -8.06
CA PHE A 117 8.76 -18.81 -7.19
C PHE A 117 7.56 -19.27 -6.39
N ARG A 118 7.53 -18.92 -5.10
CA ARG A 118 6.42 -19.16 -4.21
C ARG A 118 6.00 -17.85 -3.55
N VAL A 119 4.71 -17.71 -3.28
CA VAL A 119 4.14 -16.53 -2.64
C VAL A 119 3.21 -16.99 -1.52
N PRO A 120 3.33 -16.40 -0.32
CA PRO A 120 2.35 -16.61 0.73
C PRO A 120 1.02 -15.98 0.32
N ILE A 121 0.01 -16.83 0.23
CA ILE A 121 -1.40 -16.46 0.12
C ILE A 121 -2.11 -16.87 1.40
N TYR A 122 -3.36 -16.50 1.56
CA TYR A 122 -4.17 -16.96 2.67
C TYR A 122 -5.65 -16.93 2.29
N ASN A 123 -6.41 -17.74 3.00
CA ASN A 123 -7.86 -17.59 3.11
C ASN A 123 -8.17 -17.15 4.55
N GLY A 124 -9.26 -16.43 4.74
CA GLY A 124 -9.70 -16.04 6.06
C GLY A 124 -11.21 -15.86 6.13
N ASP A 125 -11.71 -16.17 7.32
CA ASP A 125 -13.07 -15.87 7.73
C ASP A 125 -13.05 -14.63 8.61
N PHE A 126 -13.72 -13.58 8.16
CA PHE A 126 -13.77 -12.28 8.81
C PHE A 126 -15.18 -12.05 9.34
N ALA A 127 -15.35 -12.00 10.65
CA ALA A 127 -16.58 -11.57 11.29
C ALA A 127 -16.48 -10.06 11.55
N LEU A 128 -17.42 -9.29 11.01
CA LEU A 128 -17.49 -7.85 11.24
C LEU A 128 -18.74 -7.49 12.02
N LYS A 129 -18.62 -6.44 12.83
CA LYS A 129 -19.71 -5.77 13.52
C LYS A 129 -19.49 -4.27 13.51
N ALA A 130 -20.50 -3.51 13.13
CA ALA A 130 -20.50 -2.06 13.15
C ALA A 130 -21.74 -1.55 13.89
N ASP A 131 -21.54 -0.71 14.90
CA ASP A 131 -22.61 -0.06 15.64
C ASP A 131 -22.70 1.41 15.22
N PHE A 132 -23.90 1.85 14.86
CA PHE A 132 -24.23 3.22 14.45
C PHE A 132 -25.15 3.86 15.49
N GLU A 133 -24.91 5.14 15.76
CA GLU A 133 -25.79 5.95 16.60
C GLU A 133 -26.85 6.65 15.75
N ALA A 134 -27.98 6.96 16.37
CA ALA A 134 -28.95 7.89 15.81
C ALA A 134 -28.27 9.23 15.47
N ILE A 135 -28.46 9.71 14.26
CA ILE A 135 -27.76 10.89 13.76
C ILE A 135 -28.51 12.16 14.15
N ASN A 136 -27.86 13.05 14.90
CA ASN A 136 -28.39 14.38 15.15
C ASN A 136 -28.01 15.34 14.01
N TYR A 137 -28.81 15.33 12.95
CA TYR A 137 -28.60 16.18 11.76
C TYR A 137 -28.55 17.68 12.09
N ALA A 138 -29.26 18.13 13.13
CA ALA A 138 -29.28 19.53 13.53
C ALA A 138 -27.91 20.00 14.08
N GLU A 139 -27.23 19.17 14.87
CA GLU A 139 -25.87 19.45 15.35
C GLU A 139 -24.83 19.50 14.22
N LEU A 140 -25.12 18.80 13.12
CA LEU A 140 -24.27 18.74 11.94
C LEU A 140 -24.56 19.87 10.94
N GLY A 141 -25.53 20.74 11.24
CA GLY A 141 -25.95 21.83 10.35
C GLY A 141 -26.63 21.34 9.06
N VAL A 142 -27.15 20.12 9.06
CA VAL A 142 -27.81 19.51 7.91
C VAL A 142 -29.31 19.58 8.10
N ASP A 143 -30.00 20.18 7.13
CA ASP A 143 -31.46 20.20 7.10
C ASP A 143 -31.99 18.80 6.70
N PRO A 144 -32.69 18.08 7.61
CA PRO A 144 -33.19 16.74 7.32
C PRO A 144 -34.16 16.68 6.14
N SER A 145 -34.84 17.80 5.82
CA SER A 145 -35.78 17.85 4.69
C SER A 145 -35.10 17.77 3.32
N LYS A 146 -33.78 18.01 3.27
CA LYS A 146 -32.96 17.92 2.06
C LYS A 146 -32.28 16.56 1.88
N LEU A 147 -32.38 15.67 2.87
CA LEU A 147 -31.84 14.32 2.82
C LEU A 147 -32.81 13.37 2.13
N ASN A 148 -32.29 12.58 1.20
CA ASN A 148 -33.05 11.51 0.56
C ASN A 148 -32.81 10.19 1.29
N PHE A 149 -33.62 9.93 2.32
CA PHE A 149 -33.49 8.71 3.11
C PHE A 149 -33.81 7.42 2.33
N ASP A 150 -34.65 7.49 1.29
CA ASP A 150 -35.05 6.33 0.48
C ASP A 150 -33.92 5.79 -0.40
N GLU A 151 -32.93 6.63 -0.70
CA GLU A 151 -31.73 6.29 -1.46
C GLU A 151 -30.51 6.06 -0.56
N THR A 152 -30.72 5.88 0.75
CA THR A 152 -29.64 5.56 1.68
C THR A 152 -29.02 4.21 1.35
N VAL A 153 -27.69 4.18 1.30
CA VAL A 153 -26.93 2.95 1.11
C VAL A 153 -25.85 2.77 2.16
N LEU A 154 -25.62 1.52 2.54
CA LEU A 154 -24.43 1.09 3.26
C LEU A 154 -23.36 0.68 2.25
N VAL A 155 -22.14 1.16 2.45
CA VAL A 155 -21.00 0.94 1.56
C VAL A 155 -19.89 0.23 2.33
N LEU A 156 -19.45 -0.92 1.82
CA LEU A 156 -18.30 -1.67 2.31
C LEU A 156 -17.12 -1.44 1.36
N GLY A 157 -16.09 -0.74 1.83
CA GLY A 157 -14.89 -0.44 1.05
C GLY A 157 -13.88 -1.59 1.06
N VAL A 158 -13.35 -1.91 -0.12
CA VAL A 158 -12.36 -2.99 -0.31
C VAL A 158 -11.33 -2.63 -1.37
N GLY A 159 -10.13 -3.18 -1.28
CA GLY A 159 -9.08 -2.96 -2.29
C GLY A 159 -9.37 -3.65 -3.62
N ASP A 160 -9.81 -4.91 -3.59
CA ASP A 160 -10.18 -5.66 -4.79
C ASP A 160 -11.29 -6.67 -4.50
N GLN A 161 -12.36 -6.67 -5.32
CA GLN A 161 -13.50 -7.57 -5.17
C GLN A 161 -13.14 -9.04 -5.48
N LYS A 162 -12.07 -9.32 -6.22
CA LYS A 162 -11.56 -10.69 -6.46
C LYS A 162 -11.11 -11.41 -5.19
N SER A 163 -10.88 -10.64 -4.13
CA SER A 163 -10.54 -11.17 -2.81
C SER A 163 -11.70 -11.94 -2.19
N PHE A 164 -12.96 -11.66 -2.57
CA PHE A 164 -14.10 -12.40 -2.02
C PHE A 164 -14.23 -13.80 -2.63
N THR A 165 -14.19 -14.82 -1.78
CA THR A 165 -14.40 -16.22 -2.20
C THR A 165 -15.86 -16.66 -2.08
N ALA A 166 -16.66 -15.90 -1.34
CA ALA A 166 -18.11 -16.03 -1.27
C ALA A 166 -18.76 -14.64 -1.20
N PHE A 167 -20.06 -14.57 -1.50
CA PHE A 167 -20.81 -13.33 -1.41
C PHE A 167 -20.84 -12.81 0.04
N PRO A 168 -20.51 -11.52 0.30
CA PRO A 168 -20.53 -10.98 1.65
C PRO A 168 -21.95 -10.80 2.18
N ASN A 169 -22.28 -11.54 3.24
CA ASN A 169 -23.57 -11.45 3.89
C ASN A 169 -23.51 -10.43 5.04
N LEU A 170 -24.28 -9.35 4.90
CA LEU A 170 -24.43 -8.31 5.91
C LEU A 170 -25.89 -8.28 6.39
N ASN A 171 -26.06 -8.19 7.70
CA ASN A 171 -27.35 -8.21 8.38
C ASN A 171 -27.53 -6.93 9.20
N LEU A 172 -28.68 -6.27 9.05
CA LEU A 172 -29.15 -5.20 9.91
C LEU A 172 -30.04 -5.80 11.00
N ASN A 173 -29.60 -5.76 12.25
CA ASN A 173 -30.36 -6.29 13.40
C ASN A 173 -30.94 -7.72 13.16
N GLY A 174 -30.19 -8.56 12.43
CA GLY A 174 -30.57 -9.94 12.09
C GLY A 174 -31.33 -10.11 10.77
N THR A 175 -31.70 -9.02 10.09
CA THR A 175 -32.32 -9.05 8.75
C THR A 175 -31.26 -8.86 7.67
N GLU A 176 -31.22 -9.77 6.69
CA GLU A 176 -30.26 -9.70 5.58
C GLU A 176 -30.45 -8.46 4.71
N LEU A 177 -29.35 -7.74 4.50
CA LEU A 177 -29.28 -6.60 3.61
C LEU A 177 -29.10 -7.07 2.17
N LYS A 178 -29.92 -6.54 1.27
CA LYS A 178 -29.81 -6.82 -0.15
C LYS A 178 -28.72 -5.97 -0.78
N GLN A 179 -27.84 -6.62 -1.54
CA GLN A 179 -26.89 -5.90 -2.37
C GLN A 179 -27.63 -4.99 -3.35
N TYR A 180 -27.09 -3.79 -3.50
CA TYR A 180 -27.50 -2.84 -4.49
C TYR A 180 -26.42 -2.73 -5.57
N HIS A 181 -26.82 -2.93 -6.83
CA HIS A 181 -25.92 -2.85 -7.99
C HIS A 181 -25.96 -1.47 -8.67
N GLY A 182 -26.65 -0.50 -8.09
CA GLY A 182 -26.60 0.87 -8.58
C GLY A 182 -25.28 1.55 -8.21
N ASN A 183 -24.97 2.64 -8.89
CA ASN A 183 -23.81 3.45 -8.55
C ASN A 183 -24.20 4.42 -7.42
N THR A 184 -23.32 4.60 -6.44
CA THR A 184 -23.39 5.77 -5.55
C THR A 184 -22.46 6.84 -6.12
N GLU A 185 -22.93 8.07 -6.23
CA GLU A 185 -22.09 9.17 -6.70
C GLU A 185 -21.01 9.53 -5.66
N ALA A 186 -21.16 9.07 -4.41
CA ALA A 186 -20.16 9.22 -3.36
C ALA A 186 -18.98 8.25 -3.54
N LYS A 187 -17.84 8.77 -4.01
CA LYS A 187 -16.60 8.00 -4.12
C LYS A 187 -15.82 7.96 -2.80
N ILE A 188 -16.39 7.36 -1.76
CA ILE A 188 -15.72 7.17 -0.45
C ILE A 188 -14.52 6.24 -0.57
N PHE A 189 -14.70 5.18 -1.34
CA PHE A 189 -13.76 4.10 -1.52
C PHE A 189 -13.55 3.88 -3.02
N ASP A 190 -12.33 3.52 -3.42
CA ASP A 190 -12.02 3.24 -4.83
C ASP A 190 -12.86 2.08 -5.39
N ARG A 191 -13.11 1.09 -4.54
CA ARG A 191 -14.01 -0.03 -4.82
C ARG A 191 -14.85 -0.33 -3.60
N SER A 192 -16.11 -0.67 -3.85
CA SER A 192 -17.04 -0.98 -2.78
C SER A 192 -18.09 -2.00 -3.17
N LEU A 193 -18.70 -2.59 -2.15
CA LEU A 193 -19.98 -3.29 -2.23
C LEU A 193 -21.04 -2.41 -1.59
N ILE A 194 -22.18 -2.27 -2.25
CA ILE A 194 -23.25 -1.36 -1.83
C ILE A 194 -24.46 -2.20 -1.42
N TYR A 195 -25.11 -1.82 -0.33
CA TYR A 195 -26.29 -2.48 0.21
C TYR A 195 -27.37 -1.44 0.47
N LYS A 196 -28.63 -1.75 0.13
CA LYS A 196 -29.74 -0.85 0.47
C LYS A 196 -29.92 -0.82 1.99
N LEU A 197 -29.98 0.39 2.56
CA LEU A 197 -30.27 0.55 3.98
C LEU A 197 -31.66 1.18 4.13
N PRO A 198 -32.59 0.58 4.88
CA PRO A 198 -33.92 1.14 5.06
C PRO A 198 -33.86 2.44 5.88
N ALA A 199 -34.56 3.47 5.43
CA ALA A 199 -34.65 4.77 6.10
C ALA A 199 -35.03 4.66 7.59
N SER A 200 -35.87 3.68 7.94
CA SER A 200 -36.30 3.42 9.32
C SER A 200 -35.17 2.98 10.26
N ALA A 201 -34.02 2.55 9.74
CA ALA A 201 -32.87 2.19 10.56
C ALA A 201 -32.15 3.43 11.12
N LEU A 202 -32.20 4.55 10.41
CA LEU A 202 -31.42 5.76 10.75
C LEU A 202 -32.01 6.58 11.90
N SER A 203 -33.24 6.26 12.35
CA SER A 203 -33.94 6.99 13.41
C SER A 203 -33.58 6.53 14.82
N SER A 204 -32.87 5.41 14.97
CA SER A 204 -32.42 4.86 16.25
C SER A 204 -31.00 4.30 16.11
N ASP A 205 -30.41 3.91 17.23
CA ASP A 205 -29.17 3.12 17.20
C ASP A 205 -29.43 1.76 16.54
N PHE A 206 -28.45 1.28 15.76
CA PHE A 206 -28.54 -0.03 15.11
C PHE A 206 -27.17 -0.66 14.89
N SER A 207 -27.16 -1.96 14.63
CA SER A 207 -25.93 -2.72 14.35
C SER A 207 -26.01 -3.41 12.99
N ILE A 208 -24.90 -3.35 12.26
CA ILE A 208 -24.63 -4.19 11.10
C ILE A 208 -23.67 -5.29 11.52
N ASN A 209 -24.05 -6.55 11.28
CA ASN A 209 -23.18 -7.70 11.49
C ASN A 209 -22.97 -8.43 10.17
N GLY A 210 -21.81 -9.02 9.95
CA GLY A 210 -21.57 -9.76 8.72
C GLY A 210 -20.42 -10.73 8.80
N THR A 211 -20.35 -11.61 7.80
CA THR A 211 -19.23 -12.52 7.62
C THR A 211 -18.71 -12.40 6.20
N LEU A 212 -17.40 -12.21 6.07
CA LEU A 212 -16.70 -12.14 4.80
C LEU A 212 -15.78 -13.35 4.69
N LYS A 213 -15.94 -14.13 3.63
CA LYS A 213 -14.97 -15.17 3.24
C LYS A 213 -14.05 -14.56 2.19
N ILE A 214 -12.80 -14.33 2.58
CA ILE A 214 -11.86 -13.55 1.77
C ILE A 214 -10.55 -14.30 1.63
N GLN A 215 -9.93 -14.19 0.45
CA GLN A 215 -8.57 -14.57 0.17
C GLN A 215 -7.70 -13.35 -0.11
N GLY A 216 -6.40 -13.47 0.09
CA GLY A 216 -5.43 -12.44 -0.25
C GLY A 216 -4.03 -13.01 -0.26
N GLY A 217 -3.02 -12.17 -0.48
CA GLY A 217 -1.64 -12.58 -0.39
C GLY A 217 -0.72 -11.49 0.11
N LYS A 218 0.47 -11.90 0.57
CA LYS A 218 1.55 -11.06 1.15
C LYS A 218 1.19 -10.20 2.36
N ALA A 219 0.09 -9.46 2.36
CA ALA A 219 -0.29 -8.56 3.44
C ALA A 219 -1.81 -8.44 3.58
N LEU A 220 -2.24 -8.09 4.79
CA LEU A 220 -3.58 -7.66 5.14
C LEU A 220 -3.50 -6.22 5.67
N HIS A 221 -4.34 -5.35 5.13
CA HIS A 221 -4.49 -3.95 5.53
C HIS A 221 -5.93 -3.68 5.97
N LEU A 222 -6.08 -3.10 7.16
CA LEU A 222 -7.37 -2.78 7.77
C LEU A 222 -7.41 -1.28 8.09
N ALA A 223 -8.32 -0.55 7.43
CA ALA A 223 -8.51 0.87 7.71
C ALA A 223 -9.46 1.07 8.92
N PRO A 224 -9.08 1.88 9.91
CA PRO A 224 -9.91 2.15 11.09
C PRO A 224 -10.96 3.24 10.81
N ILE A 225 -11.93 2.99 9.92
CA ILE A 225 -13.00 3.96 9.58
C ILE A 225 -14.16 3.90 10.60
N ALA A 226 -13.91 4.33 11.83
CA ALA A 226 -14.94 4.46 12.86
C ALA A 226 -14.48 5.41 13.97
N GLN A 227 -15.40 5.82 14.86
CA GLN A 227 -15.00 6.53 16.07
C GLN A 227 -14.17 5.63 17.00
N ASN A 228 -14.44 4.32 17.04
CA ASN A 228 -13.65 3.31 17.74
C ASN A 228 -13.55 2.06 16.87
N SER A 229 -12.33 1.70 16.46
CA SER A 229 -12.04 0.51 15.67
C SER A 229 -11.30 -0.53 16.52
N ARG A 230 -11.74 -1.79 16.50
CA ARG A 230 -11.10 -2.92 17.16
C ARG A 230 -10.85 -4.04 16.17
N PHE A 231 -9.60 -4.45 16.05
CA PHE A 231 -9.20 -5.55 15.17
C PHE A 231 -8.61 -6.69 15.99
N GLU A 232 -9.06 -7.91 15.75
CA GLU A 232 -8.52 -9.11 16.39
C GLU A 232 -8.19 -10.13 15.31
N ILE A 233 -6.90 -10.40 15.12
CA ILE A 233 -6.43 -11.25 14.04
C ILE A 233 -5.67 -12.42 14.65
N SER A 234 -6.04 -13.61 14.21
CA SER A 234 -5.36 -14.85 14.53
C SER A 234 -4.95 -15.57 13.25
N SER A 235 -3.78 -16.19 13.26
CA SER A 235 -3.30 -16.98 12.12
C SER A 235 -2.34 -18.06 12.56
N THR A 236 -2.25 -19.14 11.79
CA THR A 236 -1.23 -20.18 11.94
C THR A 236 0.14 -19.78 11.39
N TRP A 237 0.29 -18.55 10.86
CA TRP A 237 1.57 -18.04 10.35
C TRP A 237 2.60 -17.80 11.47
N PRO A 238 3.80 -18.40 11.44
CA PRO A 238 4.77 -18.29 12.54
C PRO A 238 5.60 -17.01 12.54
N SER A 239 5.61 -16.24 11.45
CA SER A 239 6.51 -15.09 11.27
C SER A 239 5.77 -13.88 10.71
N PRO A 240 4.79 -13.32 11.43
CA PRO A 240 4.09 -12.11 11.01
C PRO A 240 5.01 -10.90 11.06
N SER A 241 4.79 -9.96 10.15
CA SER A 241 5.36 -8.63 10.20
C SER A 241 4.26 -7.63 10.50
N PHE A 242 4.24 -7.10 11.71
CA PHE A 242 3.31 -6.04 12.09
C PHE A 242 3.86 -4.68 11.62
N GLY A 243 3.03 -3.88 10.97
CA GLY A 243 3.40 -2.56 10.49
C GLY A 243 2.17 -1.67 10.24
N GLY A 244 2.37 -0.65 9.42
CA GLY A 244 1.38 0.39 9.15
C GLY A 244 1.35 1.48 10.20
N GLY A 245 0.26 2.25 10.25
CA GLY A 245 0.12 3.45 11.08
C GLY A 245 -0.13 3.20 12.57
N PHE A 246 -0.62 1.99 12.90
CA PHE A 246 -1.09 1.68 14.25
C PHE A 246 -0.47 0.39 14.76
N ILE A 247 0.20 0.49 15.90
CA ILE A 247 0.87 -0.64 16.56
C ILE A 247 -0.17 -1.47 17.32
N ALA A 248 0.02 -2.80 17.32
CA ALA A 248 -0.82 -3.73 18.06
C ALA A 248 -0.76 -3.43 19.57
N LYS A 249 -1.92 -3.39 20.22
CA LYS A 249 -2.06 -3.25 21.67
C LYS A 249 -1.59 -4.51 22.40
N SER A 250 -1.83 -5.68 21.81
CA SER A 250 -1.29 -6.96 22.26
C SER A 250 -0.86 -7.82 21.08
N ARG A 251 0.21 -8.61 21.26
CA ARG A 251 0.68 -9.59 20.27
C ARG A 251 1.30 -10.79 20.95
N GLU A 252 0.93 -11.97 20.48
CA GLU A 252 1.52 -13.25 20.84
C GLU A 252 1.98 -13.92 19.54
N VAL A 253 3.26 -14.27 19.46
CA VAL A 253 3.84 -14.93 18.28
C VAL A 253 4.56 -16.20 18.75
N SER A 254 4.27 -17.31 18.09
CA SER A 254 4.84 -18.62 18.39
C SER A 254 5.13 -19.38 17.09
N ALA A 255 5.80 -20.53 17.21
CA ALA A 255 6.02 -21.43 16.07
C ALA A 255 4.71 -21.96 15.45
N ASN A 256 3.59 -21.93 16.18
CA ASN A 256 2.29 -22.41 15.71
C ASN A 256 1.42 -21.32 15.10
N GLY A 257 1.86 -20.05 15.14
CA GLY A 257 1.04 -18.93 14.68
C GLY A 257 1.17 -17.67 15.53
N PHE A 258 0.28 -16.71 15.25
CA PHE A 258 0.16 -15.48 16.01
C PHE A 258 -1.28 -15.13 16.35
N LYS A 259 -1.42 -14.31 17.40
CA LYS A 259 -2.63 -13.56 17.73
C LYS A 259 -2.24 -12.12 18.00
N ALA A 260 -3.00 -11.17 17.48
CA ALA A 260 -2.74 -9.76 17.71
C ALA A 260 -4.05 -8.98 17.76
N SER A 261 -4.06 -7.93 18.59
CA SER A 261 -5.20 -7.03 18.72
C SER A 261 -4.80 -5.57 18.60
N TRP A 262 -5.68 -4.78 17.99
CA TRP A 262 -5.56 -3.34 17.84
C TRP A 262 -6.82 -2.66 18.35
N GLU A 263 -6.63 -1.50 18.94
CA GLU A 263 -7.70 -0.55 19.26
C GLU A 263 -7.25 0.81 18.75
N VAL A 264 -8.01 1.38 17.82
CA VAL A 264 -7.71 2.65 17.18
C VAL A 264 -8.90 3.58 17.35
N THR A 265 -8.68 4.74 17.92
CA THR A 265 -9.72 5.77 18.05
C THR A 265 -9.81 6.58 16.75
N GLY A 266 -11.00 7.08 16.44
CA GLY A 266 -11.24 7.93 15.28
C GLY A 266 -10.41 9.22 15.34
N LEU A 267 -10.15 9.74 16.54
CA LEU A 267 -9.25 10.90 16.73
C LEU A 267 -7.81 10.59 16.28
N ALA A 268 -7.28 9.42 16.63
CA ALA A 268 -5.94 8.99 16.20
C ALA A 268 -5.89 8.72 14.68
N ALA A 269 -7.00 8.25 14.11
CA ALA A 269 -7.14 7.97 12.68
C ALA A 269 -7.58 9.18 11.84
N GLY A 270 -7.82 10.35 12.44
CA GLY A 270 -8.32 11.54 11.76
C GLY A 270 -9.72 11.40 11.17
N ILE A 271 -10.56 10.53 11.74
CA ILE A 271 -11.93 10.25 11.29
C ILE A 271 -12.95 11.12 12.03
N THR A 272 -13.78 11.83 11.28
CA THR A 272 -14.96 12.54 11.79
C THR A 272 -16.19 11.62 11.74
N PRO A 273 -17.08 11.65 12.74
CA PRO A 273 -18.26 10.77 12.79
C PRO A 273 -19.18 10.88 11.56
N ALA A 274 -19.33 12.10 11.04
CA ALA A 274 -20.08 12.37 9.83
C ALA A 274 -19.59 13.65 9.15
N TRP A 275 -19.78 13.75 7.84
CA TRP A 275 -19.45 14.96 7.07
C TRP A 275 -20.24 15.02 5.76
N LEU A 276 -20.37 16.23 5.21
CA LEU A 276 -20.92 16.45 3.88
C LEU A 276 -19.78 16.35 2.84
N ALA A 277 -19.91 15.42 1.91
CA ALA A 277 -19.03 15.27 0.75
C ALA A 277 -19.64 15.95 -0.47
N ASP A 278 -18.87 16.86 -1.06
CA ASP A 278 -19.19 17.46 -2.36
C ASP A 278 -18.81 16.50 -3.50
N GLN A 279 -19.54 16.54 -4.61
CA GLN A 279 -19.25 15.74 -5.81
C GLN A 279 -17.93 16.16 -6.47
N ASP A 280 -17.61 17.47 -6.43
CA ASP A 280 -16.41 18.04 -7.07
C ASP A 280 -15.19 18.06 -6.15
N ALA A 281 -15.39 17.90 -4.84
CA ALA A 281 -14.28 17.73 -3.90
C ALA A 281 -13.86 16.26 -3.92
N GLN A 282 -12.74 15.96 -4.61
CA GLN A 282 -11.99 14.74 -4.32
C GLN A 282 -11.85 14.64 -2.80
N ILE A 283 -12.54 13.67 -2.22
CA ILE A 283 -12.82 13.60 -0.78
C ILE A 283 -11.53 13.85 -0.02
N VAL A 284 -11.50 14.89 0.82
CA VAL A 284 -10.28 15.34 1.53
C VAL A 284 -9.75 14.28 2.52
N MET A 285 -10.56 13.26 2.84
CA MET A 285 -10.09 12.06 3.56
C MET A 285 -9.46 11.01 2.64
N ALA A 286 -9.82 10.95 1.36
CA ALA A 286 -9.17 10.13 0.35
C ALA A 286 -7.95 10.83 -0.27
N SER A 287 -7.85 12.16 -0.27
CA SER A 287 -6.70 12.88 -0.85
C SER A 287 -5.51 13.05 0.10
N ARG A 288 -5.68 12.83 1.42
CA ARG A 288 -4.55 12.53 2.33
C ARG A 288 -4.14 11.06 2.31
N ARG A 289 -5.08 10.16 1.99
CA ARG A 289 -4.84 8.74 1.75
C ARG A 289 -4.51 8.52 0.29
N SER A 290 -3.34 9.02 -0.12
CA SER A 290 -2.73 8.64 -1.40
C SER A 290 -2.78 7.12 -1.56
N TYR A 291 -2.82 6.64 -2.79
CA TYR A 291 -2.80 5.24 -3.25
C TYR A 291 -1.77 4.31 -2.54
N ASP A 292 -0.88 4.87 -1.72
CA ASP A 292 0.03 4.21 -0.78
C ASP A 292 -0.47 4.32 0.70
N ASP A 293 -1.72 3.90 0.95
CA ASP A 293 -2.45 4.00 2.24
C ASP A 293 -1.98 3.00 3.31
N ARG A 294 -0.74 2.54 3.23
CA ARG A 294 -0.16 1.60 4.22
C ARG A 294 0.10 2.28 5.56
N ASN A 295 0.31 3.59 5.57
CA ASN A 295 0.68 4.35 6.77
C ASN A 295 -0.51 4.79 7.63
N ASP A 296 -1.76 4.74 7.14
CA ASP A 296 -2.97 5.05 7.92
C ASP A 296 -3.87 3.81 8.15
N ALA A 297 -3.33 2.62 7.90
CA ALA A 297 -3.98 1.33 8.13
C ALA A 297 -3.21 0.48 9.14
N VAL A 298 -3.92 -0.44 9.80
CA VAL A 298 -3.29 -1.57 10.48
C VAL A 298 -2.80 -2.54 9.41
N SER A 299 -1.51 -2.89 9.44
CA SER A 299 -0.91 -3.76 8.42
C SER A 299 -0.26 -4.99 9.02
N ILE A 300 -0.55 -6.15 8.44
CA ILE A 300 0.05 -7.44 8.81
C ILE A 300 0.62 -8.08 7.55
N GLY A 301 1.94 -8.21 7.49
CA GLY A 301 2.65 -8.90 6.43
C GLY A 301 2.88 -10.37 6.76
N PHE A 302 2.65 -11.22 5.78
CA PHE A 302 3.00 -12.64 5.74
C PHE A 302 4.33 -12.75 4.99
N ILE A 303 5.44 -12.39 5.65
CA ILE A 303 6.74 -12.22 5.02
C ILE A 303 7.51 -13.54 4.93
N GLU A 304 8.22 -13.76 3.82
CA GLU A 304 9.29 -14.76 3.77
C GLU A 304 10.59 -14.18 4.38
N PRO A 305 11.19 -14.83 5.41
CA PRO A 305 12.28 -14.24 6.19
C PRO A 305 13.54 -13.85 5.40
N VAL A 306 13.78 -14.43 4.21
CA VAL A 306 15.00 -14.17 3.43
C VAL A 306 14.70 -14.04 1.94
N ASN A 307 14.95 -12.85 1.38
CA ASN A 307 14.91 -12.63 -0.06
C ASN A 307 16.33 -12.62 -0.64
N ASN A 308 16.77 -13.76 -1.19
CA ASN A 308 18.13 -13.90 -1.77
C ASN A 308 18.45 -12.83 -2.83
N TYR A 309 17.45 -12.35 -3.57
CA TYR A 309 17.65 -11.33 -4.61
C TYR A 309 18.01 -9.95 -4.04
N SER A 310 17.48 -9.61 -2.87
CA SER A 310 17.83 -8.35 -2.18
C SER A 310 19.28 -8.35 -1.68
N LEU A 311 19.81 -9.53 -1.31
CA LEU A 311 21.22 -9.68 -0.94
C LEU A 311 22.13 -9.50 -2.17
N ILE A 312 21.80 -10.15 -3.29
CA ILE A 312 22.58 -10.03 -4.54
C ILE A 312 22.58 -8.59 -5.05
N LYS A 313 21.42 -7.90 -5.03
CA LYS A 313 21.34 -6.49 -5.45
C LYS A 313 22.29 -5.60 -4.63
N ARG A 314 22.32 -5.77 -3.31
CA ARG A 314 23.24 -5.00 -2.45
C ARG A 314 24.70 -5.29 -2.80
N CYS A 315 25.06 -6.53 -3.11
CA CYS A 315 26.42 -6.86 -3.56
C CYS A 315 26.80 -6.13 -4.85
N THR A 316 25.89 -6.07 -5.84
CA THR A 316 26.19 -5.39 -7.11
C THR A 316 26.20 -3.86 -6.98
N ASP A 317 25.31 -3.28 -6.16
CA ASP A 317 25.30 -1.83 -5.88
C ASP A 317 26.66 -1.35 -5.31
N TYR A 318 27.37 -2.19 -4.55
CA TYR A 318 28.70 -1.88 -3.98
C TYR A 318 29.88 -2.43 -4.80
N ALA A 319 29.64 -3.18 -5.87
CA ALA A 319 30.72 -3.83 -6.63
C ALA A 319 31.68 -2.82 -7.28
N LEU A 320 31.21 -1.62 -7.65
CA LEU A 320 32.07 -0.54 -8.10
C LEU A 320 33.11 -0.13 -7.04
N LEU A 321 32.71 -0.09 -5.76
CA LEU A 321 33.62 0.25 -4.67
C LEU A 321 34.70 -0.84 -4.51
N PHE A 322 34.29 -2.11 -4.58
CA PHE A 322 35.20 -3.25 -4.55
C PHE A 322 36.17 -3.29 -5.74
N LEU A 323 35.75 -2.77 -6.89
CA LEU A 323 36.62 -2.60 -8.05
C LEU A 323 37.57 -1.41 -7.87
N ALA A 324 37.04 -0.22 -7.57
CA ALA A 324 37.79 1.04 -7.57
C ALA A 324 38.81 1.16 -6.43
N VAL A 325 38.51 0.64 -5.24
CA VAL A 325 39.38 0.80 -4.06
C VAL A 325 40.73 0.08 -4.22
N PRO A 326 40.80 -1.20 -4.66
CA PRO A 326 42.08 -1.85 -4.97
C PRO A 326 42.88 -1.12 -6.06
N PHE A 327 42.23 -0.68 -7.14
CA PHE A 327 42.88 0.11 -8.18
C PHE A 327 43.50 1.40 -7.64
N LEU A 328 42.77 2.12 -6.79
CA LEU A 328 43.24 3.33 -6.13
C LEU A 328 44.39 3.05 -5.16
N ALA A 329 44.29 2.00 -4.35
CA ALA A 329 45.32 1.62 -3.38
C ALA A 329 46.65 1.28 -4.07
N ILE A 330 46.60 0.52 -5.16
CA ILE A 330 47.79 0.15 -5.94
C ILE A 330 48.37 1.37 -6.64
N PHE A 331 47.52 2.22 -7.20
CA PHE A 331 47.96 3.48 -7.80
C PHE A 331 48.70 4.36 -6.77
N LEU A 332 48.16 4.48 -5.55
CA LEU A 332 48.81 5.21 -4.46
C LEU A 332 50.13 4.55 -4.02
N CYS A 333 50.18 3.22 -3.94
CA CYS A 333 51.41 2.48 -3.65
C CYS A 333 52.48 2.69 -4.72
N GLU A 334 52.13 2.65 -6.00
CA GLU A 334 53.05 2.92 -7.11
C GLU A 334 53.59 4.36 -7.06
N VAL A 335 52.73 5.34 -6.79
CA VAL A 335 53.13 6.75 -6.61
C VAL A 335 54.09 6.92 -5.42
N TYR A 336 53.86 6.20 -4.32
CA TYR A 336 54.67 6.30 -3.11
C TYR A 336 56.01 5.55 -3.23
N THR A 337 56.00 4.31 -3.74
CA THR A 337 57.17 3.42 -3.79
C THR A 337 58.07 3.64 -5.01
N HIS A 338 57.61 4.38 -6.02
CA HIS A 338 58.31 4.60 -7.30
C HIS A 338 58.61 3.32 -8.09
N GLU A 339 58.08 2.17 -7.66
CA GLU A 339 58.19 0.88 -8.33
C GLU A 339 57.13 0.74 -9.42
N ARG A 340 57.54 0.29 -10.62
CA ARG A 340 56.64 0.20 -11.77
C ARG A 340 55.86 -1.12 -11.73
N ILE A 341 54.57 -1.04 -11.46
CA ILE A 341 53.64 -2.18 -11.53
C ILE A 341 53.21 -2.40 -12.99
N HIS A 342 53.17 -3.65 -13.44
CA HIS A 342 52.82 -4.00 -14.82
C HIS A 342 51.29 -4.01 -15.01
N PRO A 343 50.74 -3.52 -16.14
CA PRO A 343 49.28 -3.51 -16.40
C PRO A 343 48.57 -4.85 -16.24
N ILE A 344 49.27 -5.97 -16.42
CA ILE A 344 48.71 -7.31 -16.22
C ILE A 344 48.42 -7.62 -14.74
N GLN A 345 49.18 -7.04 -13.82
CA GLN A 345 48.95 -7.17 -12.38
C GLN A 345 47.69 -6.39 -11.97
N TYR A 346 47.46 -5.24 -12.59
CA TYR A 346 46.20 -4.49 -12.47
C TYR A 346 44.99 -5.31 -12.99
N LEU A 347 45.13 -6.01 -14.12
CA LEU A 347 44.07 -6.89 -14.64
C LEU A 347 43.77 -8.08 -13.71
N LEU A 348 44.82 -8.75 -13.19
CA LEU A 348 44.70 -9.92 -12.31
C LEU A 348 44.02 -9.60 -10.97
N ILE A 349 44.10 -8.35 -10.51
CA ILE A 349 43.50 -7.92 -9.24
C ILE A 349 42.04 -7.48 -9.44
N GLY A 350 41.69 -7.03 -10.65
CA GLY A 350 40.33 -6.64 -11.00
C GLY A 350 39.41 -7.79 -11.42
N LEU A 351 39.99 -8.96 -11.72
CA LEU A 351 39.27 -10.23 -11.94
C LEU A 351 39.10 -10.96 -10.60
#